data_AF-E2BME6-F1
#
_entry.id   AF-E2BME6-F1
#
_cell.length_a   1.000
_cell.length_b   1.000
_cell.length_c   1.000
_cell.angle_alpha   90.00
_cell.angle_beta   90.00
_cell.angle_gamma   90.00
#
_symmetry.space_group_name_H-M   'P 1'
#
loop_
_entity.id
_entity.type
_entity.pdbx_description
1 polymer ?
#
loop_
_entity_poly.entity_id
_entity_poly.type
_entity_poly.pdbx_seq_one_letter_code
_entity_poly.pdbx_strand_id
1 'polypeptide(L)'
;MKITPRAALSAPVLLAIVLLVVCDCARTAYARSALRVRSAGNDTDFFVAVNVADCDRVRPFFDGKNISLLPADGTARDPSTTVCGGKCCGEEMEKRLKQQARTDFHNLIHHHSRTLQGLLVTTADSLRDSVTNLARQSENKTLIMFQKAYSSMEEPSRPIVKALYQMMVDYVSPTNTPDNLQQPLSREMLQEHIFDFFTRLFPIAYLKLINPQQHQQDQQEFTNKFKACLHEAMADIQPFLDIPQDISLAVSKSLEATRVLVQALTLGKTVLEKTDSVLFGPGTRSPQQEACNAAMLRMTYCPRCKGFGNAVMPCNGFCINVMRGCLTEPASELDLAWSGYVETVERLVVAVDGHNDPLGLNAVNAVKQLGTRISDAILRSLENGPRLVEKVSAISPRGLFSPICTVCMCRSGRYPDSRIDLTGKDSSNSGQHVDSHADLY
;
A
#
# COMPACT_ATOMS: atom_id res chain seq x y z
N MET A 1 -26.13 3.25 13.37
CA MET A 1 -25.81 4.67 13.12
C MET A 1 -26.22 4.96 11.68
N LYS A 2 -27.30 5.73 11.46
CA LYS A 2 -27.84 5.99 10.11
C LYS A 2 -27.05 7.14 9.47
N ILE A 3 -26.50 6.93 8.27
CA ILE A 3 -25.93 8.01 7.44
C ILE A 3 -26.53 7.87 6.03
N THR A 4 -27.15 8.95 5.59
CA THR A 4 -27.78 9.17 4.28
C THR A 4 -26.76 9.23 3.13
N PRO A 5 -27.14 8.85 1.89
CA PRO A 5 -26.23 8.86 0.75
C PRO A 5 -26.16 10.26 0.12
N ARG A 6 -24.99 10.69 -0.33
CA ARG A 6 -24.86 11.87 -1.20
C ARG A 6 -23.85 11.63 -2.32
N ALA A 7 -24.41 11.68 -3.53
CA ALA A 7 -23.87 12.16 -4.80
C ALA A 7 -22.50 11.64 -5.28
N ALA A 8 -22.57 10.91 -6.39
CA ALA A 8 -21.47 10.70 -7.33
C ALA A 8 -20.82 12.04 -7.72
N LEU A 9 -19.49 12.10 -7.64
CA LEU A 9 -18.69 13.22 -8.11
C LEU A 9 -17.57 12.68 -9.00
N SER A 10 -17.87 12.65 -10.29
CA SER A 10 -16.88 12.60 -11.36
C SER A 10 -16.26 13.99 -11.54
N ALA A 11 -14.99 14.16 -11.20
CA ALA A 11 -14.11 15.21 -11.75
C ALA A 11 -12.63 14.91 -11.39
N PRO A 12 -11.68 15.10 -12.33
CA PRO A 12 -10.30 14.65 -12.19
C PRO A 12 -9.53 15.54 -11.20
N VAL A 13 -8.44 15.03 -10.63
CA VAL A 13 -7.62 15.66 -9.58
C VAL A 13 -7.00 17.01 -9.98
N LEU A 14 -6.88 17.28 -11.29
CA LEU A 14 -6.64 18.64 -11.79
C LEU A 14 -7.69 19.64 -11.30
N LEU A 15 -8.97 19.23 -11.24
CA LEU A 15 -10.05 20.02 -10.69
C LEU A 15 -9.91 20.18 -9.18
N ALA A 16 -9.35 19.21 -8.43
CA ALA A 16 -9.16 19.31 -6.98
C ALA A 16 -7.98 20.23 -6.60
N ILE A 17 -6.86 20.15 -7.32
CA ILE A 17 -5.72 21.09 -7.15
C ILE A 17 -6.12 22.48 -7.63
N VAL A 18 -6.83 22.57 -8.77
CA VAL A 18 -7.45 23.83 -9.21
C VAL A 18 -8.48 24.31 -8.20
N LEU A 19 -9.30 23.47 -7.58
CA LEU A 19 -10.30 23.86 -6.58
C LEU A 19 -9.67 24.29 -5.25
N LEU A 20 -8.51 23.76 -4.87
CA LEU A 20 -7.76 24.18 -3.68
C LEU A 20 -7.02 25.51 -3.92
N VAL A 21 -6.41 25.68 -5.10
CA VAL A 21 -5.85 26.97 -5.55
C VAL A 21 -6.95 28.01 -5.78
N VAL A 22 -8.11 27.61 -6.31
CA VAL A 22 -9.33 28.43 -6.42
C VAL A 22 -9.91 28.70 -5.03
N CYS A 23 -9.78 27.81 -4.04
CA CYS A 23 -10.18 28.08 -2.67
C CYS A 23 -9.30 29.14 -2.00
N ASP A 24 -8.01 29.26 -2.32
CA ASP A 24 -7.17 30.38 -1.86
C ASP A 24 -7.44 31.67 -2.67
N CYS A 25 -7.68 31.56 -3.99
CA CYS A 25 -8.21 32.65 -4.80
C CYS A 25 -9.67 33.04 -4.39
N ALA A 26 -10.40 32.20 -3.63
CA ALA A 26 -11.78 32.45 -3.16
C ALA A 26 -11.89 32.81 -1.66
N ARG A 27 -10.99 32.33 -0.79
CA ARG A 27 -10.89 32.77 0.62
C ARG A 27 -10.48 34.24 0.71
N THR A 28 -9.71 34.71 -0.25
CA THR A 28 -9.42 36.14 -0.45
C THR A 28 -10.58 36.92 -1.08
N ALA A 29 -11.60 36.24 -1.64
CA ALA A 29 -12.78 36.85 -2.26
C ALA A 29 -13.99 37.00 -1.31
N TYR A 30 -13.95 36.43 -0.11
CA TYR A 30 -14.97 36.64 0.94
C TYR A 30 -14.67 37.88 1.80
N ALA A 31 -14.28 38.97 1.16
CA ALA A 31 -14.57 40.31 1.66
C ALA A 31 -15.50 40.96 0.64
N ARG A 32 -16.82 40.71 0.78
CA ARG A 32 -17.84 41.48 0.06
C ARG A 32 -17.83 42.92 0.58
N SER A 33 -16.95 43.74 0.02
CA SER A 33 -17.08 45.18 0.09
C SER A 33 -18.07 45.58 -0.99
N ALA A 34 -19.33 45.77 -0.61
CA ALA A 34 -20.32 46.44 -1.44
C ALA A 34 -19.92 47.92 -1.61
N LEU A 35 -19.01 48.21 -2.54
CA LEU A 35 -18.80 49.57 -3.03
C LEU A 35 -19.92 49.89 -4.03
N ARG A 36 -21.03 50.42 -3.51
CA ARG A 36 -21.94 51.24 -4.30
C ARG A 36 -21.16 52.48 -4.74
N VAL A 37 -20.63 52.46 -5.96
CA VAL A 37 -20.19 53.69 -6.63
C VAL A 37 -21.46 54.48 -6.96
N ARG A 38 -21.70 55.54 -6.19
CA ARG A 38 -22.73 56.54 -6.48
C ARG A 38 -22.18 57.37 -7.65
N SER A 39 -22.73 57.15 -8.84
CA SER A 39 -22.43 57.98 -10.01
C SER A 39 -22.98 59.38 -9.75
N ALA A 40 -22.08 60.33 -9.52
CA ALA A 40 -22.32 61.76 -9.63
C ALA A 40 -20.97 62.41 -9.92
N GLY A 41 -20.78 62.89 -11.16
CA GLY A 41 -19.64 63.73 -11.54
C GLY A 41 -18.86 63.22 -12.74
N ASN A 42 -18.92 64.00 -13.83
CA ASN A 42 -18.12 64.03 -15.06
C ASN A 42 -17.07 62.93 -15.32
N ASP A 43 -17.12 62.37 -16.53
CA ASP A 43 -16.13 61.46 -17.14
C ASP A 43 -14.66 61.94 -17.09
N THR A 44 -14.40 63.21 -16.77
CA THR A 44 -13.05 63.74 -16.57
C THR A 44 -12.40 63.29 -15.26
N ASP A 45 -13.16 63.01 -14.19
CA ASP A 45 -12.59 62.63 -12.88
C ASP A 45 -12.07 61.18 -12.83
N PHE A 46 -12.61 60.29 -13.67
CA PHE A 46 -12.11 58.92 -13.80
C PHE A 46 -10.71 58.88 -14.42
N PHE A 47 -10.42 59.81 -15.35
CA PHE A 47 -9.10 59.92 -16.00
C PHE A 47 -8.07 60.69 -15.15
N VAL A 48 -8.50 61.58 -14.25
CA VAL A 48 -7.59 62.34 -13.37
C VAL A 48 -7.04 61.50 -12.22
N ALA A 49 -7.83 60.58 -11.65
CA ALA A 49 -7.37 59.68 -10.59
C ALA A 49 -6.30 58.66 -11.03
N VAL A 50 -6.15 58.43 -12.35
CA VAL A 50 -5.12 57.55 -12.93
C VAL A 50 -3.73 58.23 -12.91
N ASN A 51 -3.66 59.56 -12.78
CA ASN A 51 -2.40 60.29 -12.96
C ASN A 51 -1.62 60.62 -11.69
N VAL A 52 -2.19 60.41 -10.50
CA VAL A 52 -1.46 60.45 -9.22
C VAL A 52 -1.42 59.04 -8.64
N ALA A 53 -0.46 58.23 -9.12
CA ALA A 53 -0.09 57.00 -8.44
C ALA A 53 0.53 57.37 -7.09
N ASP A 54 -0.29 57.45 -6.06
CA ASP A 54 0.13 57.70 -4.69
C ASP A 54 0.79 56.43 -4.14
N CYS A 55 2.11 56.35 -4.26
CA CYS A 55 2.90 55.20 -3.83
C CYS A 55 2.85 54.99 -2.30
N ASP A 56 2.40 55.98 -1.52
CA ASP A 56 2.18 55.83 -0.08
C ASP A 56 1.03 54.84 0.20
N ARG A 57 0.03 54.74 -0.70
CA ARG A 57 -1.11 53.81 -0.55
C ARG A 57 -0.72 52.34 -0.66
N VAL A 58 0.39 52.03 -1.33
CA VAL A 58 0.87 50.65 -1.55
C VAL A 58 2.00 50.27 -0.61
N ARG A 59 2.61 51.24 0.11
CA ARG A 59 3.67 51.00 1.10
C ARG A 59 3.31 49.92 2.13
N PRO A 60 2.10 49.90 2.74
CA PRO A 60 1.76 48.86 3.71
C PRO A 60 1.79 47.42 3.16
N PHE A 61 1.53 47.23 1.86
CA PHE A 61 1.59 45.89 1.24
C PHE A 61 3.03 45.38 1.12
N PHE A 62 3.96 46.26 0.73
CA PHE A 62 5.36 45.90 0.60
C PHE A 62 6.02 45.74 1.97
N ASP A 63 5.69 46.60 2.94
CA ASP A 63 6.14 46.47 4.33
C ASP A 63 5.70 45.12 4.93
N GLY A 64 4.44 44.72 4.69
CA GLY A 64 3.94 43.41 5.12
C GLY A 64 4.63 42.20 4.49
N LYS A 65 5.36 42.40 3.38
CA LYS A 65 6.21 41.38 2.74
C LYS A 65 7.71 41.61 2.98
N ASN A 66 8.09 42.49 3.91
CA ASN A 66 9.47 42.90 4.19
C ASN A 66 10.22 43.42 2.94
N ILE A 67 9.52 44.12 2.05
CA ILE A 67 10.10 44.69 0.83
C ILE A 67 10.11 46.21 0.97
N SER A 68 11.30 46.81 0.98
CA SER A 68 11.42 48.27 1.08
C SER A 68 11.07 48.93 -0.26
N LEU A 69 10.01 49.76 -0.28
CA LEU A 69 9.81 50.71 -1.36
C LEU A 69 10.85 51.82 -1.22
N LEU A 70 11.87 51.81 -2.07
CA LEU A 70 12.74 52.97 -2.21
C LEU A 70 11.90 54.14 -2.73
N PRO A 71 12.02 55.36 -2.15
CA PRO A 71 11.40 56.55 -2.71
C PRO A 71 11.73 56.64 -4.20
N ALA A 72 10.74 56.97 -5.03
CA ALA A 72 11.02 57.36 -6.39
C ALA A 72 11.84 58.65 -6.33
N ASP A 73 13.18 58.55 -6.35
CA ASP A 73 14.04 59.70 -6.64
C ASP A 73 13.46 60.37 -7.87
N GLY A 74 13.13 61.67 -7.74
CA GLY A 74 12.32 62.47 -8.67
C GLY A 74 12.84 62.58 -10.12
N THR A 75 13.76 61.73 -10.52
CA THR A 75 14.00 61.37 -11.92
C THR A 75 12.83 60.52 -12.41
N ALA A 76 12.11 61.04 -13.41
CA ALA A 76 11.10 60.29 -14.14
C ALA A 76 11.72 58.99 -14.67
N ARG A 77 11.47 57.87 -13.99
CA ARG A 77 11.80 56.55 -14.51
C ARG A 77 10.92 56.34 -15.74
N ASP A 78 11.55 56.16 -16.89
CA ASP A 78 10.83 55.88 -18.13
C ASP A 78 9.96 54.63 -17.93
N PRO A 79 8.61 54.75 -17.91
CA PRO A 79 7.72 53.62 -17.68
C PRO A 79 7.81 52.57 -18.80
N SER A 80 8.47 52.88 -19.92
CA SER A 80 8.63 51.99 -21.07
C SER A 80 9.65 50.88 -20.86
N THR A 81 10.51 50.95 -19.85
CA THR A 81 11.57 49.95 -19.60
C THR A 81 11.17 48.84 -18.62
N THR A 82 10.02 48.96 -17.95
CA THR A 82 9.59 48.02 -16.90
C THR A 82 8.41 47.15 -17.33
N VAL A 83 8.30 45.93 -16.78
CA VAL A 83 7.24 44.97 -17.13
C VAL A 83 5.87 45.46 -16.67
N CYS A 84 5.81 46.22 -15.57
CA CYS A 84 4.57 46.76 -15.04
C CYS A 84 4.20 48.13 -15.60
N GLY A 85 5.15 48.93 -16.08
CA GLY A 85 4.91 50.30 -16.56
C GLY A 85 4.31 51.24 -15.51
N GLY A 86 4.66 51.04 -14.22
CA GLY A 86 4.12 51.80 -13.09
C GLY A 86 5.15 52.76 -12.47
N LYS A 87 4.67 53.83 -11.81
CA LYS A 87 5.53 54.87 -11.22
C LYS A 87 6.14 54.49 -9.86
N CYS A 88 5.64 53.43 -9.19
CA CYS A 88 6.05 53.06 -7.82
C CYS A 88 7.15 51.99 -7.75
N CYS A 89 7.47 51.29 -8.84
CA CYS A 89 8.52 50.26 -8.88
C CYS A 89 9.53 50.59 -9.98
N GLY A 90 10.83 50.56 -9.66
CA GLY A 90 11.89 50.60 -10.66
C GLY A 90 12.28 49.21 -11.17
N GLU A 91 13.15 49.14 -12.17
CA GLU A 91 13.62 47.88 -12.79
C GLU A 91 14.19 46.88 -11.77
N GLU A 92 15.11 47.34 -10.90
CA GLU A 92 15.70 46.49 -9.86
C GLU A 92 14.67 45.97 -8.86
N MET A 93 13.66 46.79 -8.54
CA MET A 93 12.56 46.39 -7.67
C MET A 93 11.70 45.33 -8.36
N GLU A 94 11.31 45.52 -9.63
CA GLU A 94 10.55 44.52 -10.39
C GLU A 94 11.30 43.20 -10.54
N LYS A 95 12.61 43.24 -10.73
CA LYS A 95 13.45 42.03 -10.79
C LYS A 95 13.39 41.23 -9.48
N ARG A 96 13.46 41.92 -8.33
CA ARG A 96 13.30 41.30 -7.00
C ARG A 96 11.88 40.77 -6.81
N LEU A 97 10.86 41.53 -7.19
CA LEU A 97 9.46 41.13 -7.08
C LEU A 97 9.14 39.92 -7.98
N LYS A 98 9.77 39.81 -9.16
CA LYS A 98 9.64 38.66 -10.04
C LYS A 98 10.21 37.40 -9.37
N GLN A 99 11.38 37.52 -8.75
CA GLN A 99 11.98 36.41 -8.00
C GLN A 99 11.14 36.03 -6.78
N GLN A 100 10.58 37.01 -6.06
CA GLN A 100 9.66 36.74 -4.95
C GLN A 100 8.39 36.04 -5.42
N ALA A 101 7.77 36.50 -6.51
CA ALA A 101 6.57 35.89 -7.09
C ALA A 101 6.81 34.41 -7.43
N ARG A 102 7.97 34.11 -8.02
CA ARG A 102 8.41 32.75 -8.33
C ARG A 102 8.56 31.91 -7.07
N THR A 103 9.24 32.41 -6.04
CA THR A 103 9.43 31.70 -4.77
C THR A 103 8.10 31.45 -4.06
N ASP A 104 7.22 32.45 -4.00
CA ASP A 104 5.89 32.34 -3.40
C ASP A 104 5.06 31.24 -4.12
N PHE A 105 5.09 31.23 -5.46
CA PHE A 105 4.42 30.21 -6.27
C PHE A 105 4.98 28.81 -6.02
N HIS A 106 6.31 28.65 -6.05
CA HIS A 106 6.96 27.35 -5.78
C HIS A 106 6.62 26.84 -4.38
N ASN A 107 6.70 27.69 -3.36
CA ASN A 107 6.39 27.33 -1.98
C ASN A 107 4.94 26.86 -1.83
N LEU A 108 4.00 27.49 -2.52
CA LEU A 108 2.59 27.11 -2.48
C LEU A 108 2.37 25.70 -3.06
N ILE A 109 2.89 25.43 -4.25
CA ILE A 109 2.75 24.10 -4.88
C ILE A 109 3.47 23.03 -4.05
N HIS A 110 4.67 23.35 -3.58
CA HIS A 110 5.47 22.46 -2.73
C HIS A 110 4.74 22.10 -1.42
N HIS A 111 4.08 23.07 -0.78
CA HIS A 111 3.27 22.85 0.41
C HIS A 111 2.11 21.88 0.15
N HIS A 112 1.38 22.05 -0.96
CA HIS A 112 0.31 21.15 -1.34
C HIS A 112 0.81 19.74 -1.71
N SER A 113 1.93 19.65 -2.44
CA SER A 113 2.57 18.37 -2.77
C SER A 113 2.96 17.61 -1.50
N ARG A 114 3.64 18.26 -0.55
CA ARG A 114 4.01 17.65 0.75
C ARG A 114 2.80 17.23 1.58
N THR A 115 1.73 18.02 1.58
CA THR A 115 0.49 17.67 2.28
C THR A 115 -0.10 16.37 1.70
N LEU A 116 -0.16 16.26 0.37
CA LEU A 116 -0.68 15.07 -0.30
C LEU A 116 0.23 13.84 -0.09
N GLN A 117 1.55 14.02 -0.15
CA GLN A 117 2.52 12.98 0.20
C GLN A 117 2.31 12.45 1.63
N GLY A 118 2.09 13.36 2.58
CA GLY A 118 1.79 13.03 3.98
C GLY A 118 0.50 12.21 4.13
N LEU A 119 -0.56 12.59 3.41
CA LEU A 119 -1.83 11.85 3.41
C LEU A 119 -1.67 10.43 2.83
N LEU A 120 -0.93 10.27 1.74
CA LEU A 120 -0.71 8.97 1.11
C LEU A 120 0.07 8.02 2.03
N VAL A 121 1.18 8.47 2.61
CA VAL A 121 2.00 7.62 3.49
C VAL A 121 1.27 7.27 4.79
N THR A 122 0.59 8.24 5.41
CA THR A 122 -0.17 7.97 6.65
C THR A 122 -1.36 7.04 6.41
N THR A 123 -2.00 7.12 5.24
CA THR A 123 -3.06 6.17 4.86
C THR A 123 -2.51 4.76 4.64
N ALA A 124 -1.37 4.64 3.94
CA ALA A 124 -0.70 3.35 3.73
C ALA A 124 -0.29 2.69 5.05
N ASP A 125 0.31 3.47 5.97
CA ASP A 125 0.70 3.00 7.29
C ASP A 125 -0.51 2.59 8.14
N SER A 126 -1.57 3.40 8.13
CA SER A 126 -2.81 3.08 8.86
C SER A 126 -3.48 1.80 8.35
N LEU A 127 -3.48 1.56 7.04
CA LEU A 127 -4.00 0.34 6.44
C LEU A 127 -3.16 -0.88 6.87
N ARG A 128 -1.83 -0.77 6.83
CA ARG A 128 -0.90 -1.81 7.29
C ARG A 128 -1.10 -2.15 8.76
N ASP A 129 -1.20 -1.14 9.61
CA ASP A 129 -1.41 -1.30 11.05
C ASP A 129 -2.77 -1.96 11.34
N SER A 130 -3.80 -1.59 10.59
CA SER A 130 -5.14 -2.18 10.73
C SER A 130 -5.13 -3.68 10.44
N VAL A 131 -4.51 -4.10 9.34
CA VAL A 131 -4.40 -5.54 8.98
C VAL A 131 -3.47 -6.29 9.93
N THR A 132 -2.38 -5.68 10.37
CA THR A 132 -1.48 -6.26 11.37
C THR A 132 -2.19 -6.50 12.70
N ASN A 133 -2.93 -5.51 13.19
CA ASN A 133 -3.71 -5.63 14.43
C ASN A 133 -4.84 -6.65 14.29
N LEU A 134 -5.50 -6.69 13.13
CA LEU A 134 -6.51 -7.70 12.82
C LEU A 134 -5.93 -9.11 12.88
N ALA A 135 -4.78 -9.36 12.26
CA ALA A 135 -4.10 -10.64 12.28
C ALA A 135 -3.77 -11.06 13.72
N ARG A 136 -3.17 -10.17 14.52
CA ARG A 136 -2.87 -10.43 15.95
C ARG A 136 -4.11 -10.72 16.79
N GLN A 137 -5.21 -10.01 16.56
CA GLN A 137 -6.47 -10.28 17.25
C GLN A 137 -7.07 -11.62 16.84
N SER A 138 -6.99 -11.98 15.56
CA SER A 138 -7.47 -13.26 15.05
C SER A 138 -6.62 -14.43 15.54
N GLU A 139 -5.30 -14.25 15.63
CA GLU A 139 -4.36 -15.17 16.26
C GLU A 139 -4.76 -15.48 17.70
N ASN A 140 -4.93 -14.44 18.52
CA ASN A 140 -5.30 -14.61 19.93
C ASN A 140 -6.65 -15.33 20.07
N LYS A 141 -7.65 -14.96 19.27
CA LYS A 141 -8.94 -15.66 19.24
C LYS A 141 -8.81 -17.12 18.84
N THR A 142 -7.97 -17.43 17.87
CA THR A 142 -7.70 -18.79 17.42
C THR A 142 -7.05 -19.59 18.54
N LEU A 143 -6.03 -19.05 19.21
CA LEU A 143 -5.38 -19.73 20.34
C LEU A 143 -6.35 -19.98 21.51
N ILE A 144 -7.19 -19.00 21.86
CA ILE A 144 -8.23 -19.17 22.90
C ILE A 144 -9.24 -20.26 22.49
N MET A 145 -9.60 -20.32 21.20
CA MET A 145 -10.47 -21.38 20.68
C MET A 145 -9.83 -22.76 20.82
N PHE A 146 -8.55 -22.92 20.47
CA PHE A 146 -7.81 -24.17 20.71
C PHE A 146 -7.81 -24.54 22.20
N GLN A 147 -7.55 -23.58 23.09
CA GLN A 147 -7.56 -23.83 24.53
C GLN A 147 -8.91 -24.34 25.04
N LYS A 148 -10.02 -23.78 24.54
CA LYS A 148 -11.37 -24.07 25.03
C LYS A 148 -12.01 -25.30 24.38
N ALA A 149 -11.87 -25.45 23.06
CA ALA A 149 -12.56 -26.47 22.28
C ALA A 149 -11.66 -27.67 21.93
N TYR A 150 -10.34 -27.48 21.85
CA TYR A 150 -9.38 -28.48 21.39
C TYR A 150 -8.17 -28.56 22.35
N SER A 151 -8.43 -28.60 23.67
CA SER A 151 -7.39 -28.44 24.71
C SER A 151 -6.21 -29.42 24.57
N SER A 152 -6.46 -30.66 24.10
CA SER A 152 -5.43 -31.67 23.84
C SER A 152 -4.50 -31.33 22.66
N MET A 153 -4.91 -30.41 21.79
CA MET A 153 -4.16 -29.90 20.64
C MET A 153 -3.52 -28.53 20.90
N GLU A 154 -3.83 -27.86 22.00
CA GLU A 154 -3.47 -26.45 22.18
C GLU A 154 -1.96 -26.21 22.19
N GLU A 155 -1.21 -26.80 23.12
CA GLU A 155 0.24 -26.73 23.13
C GLU A 155 0.93 -27.20 21.82
N PRO A 156 0.61 -28.39 21.25
CA PRO A 156 1.29 -28.83 20.03
C PRO A 156 0.94 -28.00 18.77
N SER A 157 -0.22 -27.33 18.74
CA SER A 157 -0.62 -26.49 17.60
C SER A 157 -0.18 -25.03 17.73
N ARG A 158 0.13 -24.56 18.95
CA ARG A 158 0.50 -23.16 19.20
C ARG A 158 1.60 -22.63 18.25
N PRO A 159 2.71 -23.34 17.99
CA PRO A 159 3.77 -22.83 17.11
C PRO A 159 3.31 -22.63 15.66
N ILE A 160 2.51 -23.56 15.13
CA ILE A 160 2.03 -23.50 13.73
C ILE A 160 0.94 -22.45 13.55
N VAL A 161 0.09 -22.22 14.57
CA VAL A 161 -0.89 -21.12 14.57
C VAL A 161 -0.17 -19.78 14.55
N LYS A 162 0.83 -19.59 15.42
CA LYS A 162 1.62 -18.35 15.45
C LYS A 162 2.34 -18.09 14.14
N ALA A 163 2.98 -19.11 13.56
CA ALA A 163 3.69 -18.99 12.28
C ALA A 163 2.75 -18.57 11.13
N LEU A 164 1.54 -19.12 11.09
CA LEU A 164 0.52 -18.78 10.09
C LEU A 164 0.16 -17.28 10.14
N TYR A 165 -0.16 -16.76 11.33
CA TYR A 165 -0.52 -15.34 11.47
C TYR A 165 0.67 -14.40 11.33
N GLN A 166 1.86 -14.80 11.79
CA GLN A 166 3.08 -14.02 11.61
C GLN A 166 3.38 -13.81 10.12
N MET A 167 3.24 -14.86 9.30
CA MET A 167 3.46 -14.71 7.87
C MET A 167 2.49 -13.72 7.23
N MET A 168 1.22 -13.68 7.65
CA MET A 168 0.25 -12.66 7.17
C MET A 168 0.68 -11.24 7.52
N VAL A 169 1.24 -11.04 8.72
CA VAL A 169 1.79 -9.74 9.15
C VAL A 169 3.01 -9.37 8.30
N ASP A 170 3.92 -10.33 8.09
CA ASP A 170 5.12 -10.12 7.28
C ASP A 170 4.76 -9.81 5.83
N TYR A 171 3.70 -10.42 5.30
CA TYR A 171 3.21 -10.25 3.93
C TYR A 171 2.84 -8.80 3.58
N VAL A 172 2.33 -8.04 4.55
CA VAL A 172 1.94 -6.62 4.39
C VAL A 172 2.94 -5.64 5.01
N SER A 173 4.03 -6.14 5.60
CA SER A 173 5.07 -5.32 6.24
C SER A 173 5.78 -4.38 5.24
N PRO A 174 6.46 -3.31 5.72
CA PRO A 174 7.21 -2.41 4.84
C PRO A 174 8.28 -3.12 4.01
N THR A 175 8.95 -4.12 4.59
CA THR A 175 9.97 -4.94 3.90
C THR A 175 9.40 -5.69 2.70
N ASN A 176 8.11 -6.04 2.74
CA ASN A 176 7.40 -6.73 1.66
C ASN A 176 6.48 -5.81 0.85
N THR A 177 6.48 -4.51 1.15
CA THR A 177 5.73 -3.48 0.40
C THR A 177 6.60 -2.29 0.00
N PRO A 178 7.79 -2.52 -0.59
CA PRO A 178 8.65 -1.41 -1.02
C PRO A 178 8.06 -0.65 -2.21
N ASP A 179 8.42 0.63 -2.30
CA ASP A 179 7.99 1.55 -3.37
C ASP A 179 8.52 1.17 -4.77
N ASN A 180 9.48 0.24 -4.83
CA ASN A 180 10.05 -0.27 -6.08
C ASN A 180 9.27 -1.49 -6.65
N LEU A 181 8.11 -1.80 -6.06
CA LEU A 181 7.22 -2.89 -6.47
C LEU A 181 7.84 -4.29 -6.39
N GLN A 182 9.01 -4.44 -5.75
CA GLN A 182 9.55 -5.76 -5.45
C GLN A 182 8.67 -6.43 -4.40
N GLN A 183 8.37 -7.72 -4.60
CA GLN A 183 7.57 -8.51 -3.70
C GLN A 183 8.37 -9.75 -3.26
N PRO A 184 9.22 -9.63 -2.21
CA PRO A 184 10.04 -10.74 -1.74
C PRO A 184 9.19 -11.93 -1.31
N LEU A 185 8.04 -11.68 -0.66
CA LEU A 185 7.03 -12.69 -0.37
C LEU A 185 5.96 -12.73 -1.48
N SER A 186 6.08 -13.66 -2.42
CA SER A 186 5.07 -13.91 -3.45
C SER A 186 3.77 -14.46 -2.90
N ARG A 187 2.70 -14.36 -3.70
CA ARG A 187 1.39 -14.93 -3.37
C ARG A 187 1.44 -16.45 -3.22
N GLU A 188 2.21 -17.12 -4.06
CA GLU A 188 2.40 -18.58 -4.03
C GLU A 188 3.03 -19.02 -2.71
N MET A 189 4.04 -18.30 -2.23
CA MET A 189 4.64 -18.60 -0.91
C MET A 189 3.63 -18.43 0.24
N LEU A 190 2.76 -17.41 0.18
CA LEU A 190 1.67 -17.27 1.16
C LEU A 190 0.70 -18.46 1.11
N GLN A 191 0.36 -18.93 -0.10
CA GLN A 191 -0.50 -20.11 -0.27
C GLN A 191 0.17 -21.39 0.25
N GLU A 192 1.45 -21.61 -0.07
CA GLU A 192 2.24 -22.76 0.39
C GLU A 192 2.28 -22.86 1.91
N HIS A 193 2.51 -21.75 2.60
CA HIS A 193 2.49 -21.70 4.07
C HIS A 193 1.11 -22.01 4.67
N ILE A 194 0.02 -21.61 4.00
CA ILE A 194 -1.34 -22.00 4.42
C ILE A 194 -1.51 -23.53 4.29
N PHE A 195 -1.04 -24.13 3.20
CA PHE A 195 -1.07 -25.58 3.03
C PHE A 195 -0.15 -26.31 4.02
N ASP A 196 1.04 -25.78 4.29
CA ASP A 196 1.96 -26.32 5.30
C ASP A 196 1.35 -26.29 6.71
N PHE A 197 0.61 -25.23 7.06
CA PHE A 197 -0.16 -25.18 8.30
C PHE A 197 -1.12 -26.38 8.43
N PHE A 198 -1.95 -26.65 7.42
CA PHE A 198 -2.87 -27.78 7.45
C PHE A 198 -2.13 -29.13 7.46
N THR A 199 -1.05 -29.22 6.70
CA THR A 199 -0.19 -30.41 6.64
C THR A 199 0.39 -30.74 8.03
N ARG A 200 0.75 -29.72 8.84
CA ARG A 200 1.20 -29.88 10.24
C ARG A 200 0.06 -30.05 11.25
N LEU A 201 -1.10 -29.49 10.97
CA LEU A 201 -2.27 -29.61 11.84
C LEU A 201 -2.83 -31.04 11.83
N PHE A 202 -2.83 -31.70 10.66
CA PHE A 202 -3.46 -33.01 10.52
C PHE A 202 -2.86 -34.09 11.45
N PRO A 203 -1.54 -34.31 11.52
CA PRO A 203 -1.00 -35.30 12.45
C PRO A 203 -1.38 -35.01 13.91
N ILE A 204 -1.45 -33.73 14.31
CA ILE A 204 -1.90 -33.34 15.65
C ILE A 204 -3.36 -33.72 15.87
N ALA A 205 -4.25 -33.35 14.95
CA ALA A 205 -5.68 -33.64 15.03
C ALA A 205 -5.97 -35.14 15.02
N TYR A 206 -5.30 -35.88 14.13
CA TYR A 206 -5.44 -37.32 14.01
C TYR A 206 -5.10 -38.01 15.33
N LEU A 207 -3.96 -37.65 15.90
CA LEU A 207 -3.42 -38.28 17.09
C LEU A 207 -4.11 -37.87 18.39
N LYS A 208 -4.63 -36.65 18.48
CA LYS A 208 -5.24 -36.13 19.71
C LYS A 208 -6.75 -36.28 19.76
N LEU A 209 -7.42 -36.35 18.61
CA LEU A 209 -8.88 -36.35 18.53
C LEU A 209 -9.46 -37.55 17.75
N ILE A 210 -8.84 -37.97 16.65
CA ILE A 210 -9.42 -39.00 15.76
C ILE A 210 -9.06 -40.42 16.24
N ASN A 211 -7.78 -40.68 16.53
CA ASN A 211 -7.27 -41.97 17.00
C ASN A 211 -6.35 -41.83 18.21
N PRO A 212 -6.89 -41.41 19.39
CA PRO A 212 -6.08 -41.15 20.58
C PRO A 212 -5.42 -42.38 21.18
N GLN A 213 -5.88 -43.59 20.86
CA GLN A 213 -5.38 -44.83 21.47
C GLN A 213 -4.03 -45.31 20.92
N GLN A 214 -3.60 -44.80 19.76
CA GLN A 214 -2.32 -45.19 19.15
C GLN A 214 -1.09 -44.58 19.86
N HIS A 215 -1.30 -43.73 20.86
CA HIS A 215 -0.27 -42.98 21.58
C HIS A 215 0.16 -43.56 22.93
N GLN A 216 -0.42 -44.68 23.37
CA GLN A 216 -0.22 -45.20 24.72
C GLN A 216 1.10 -45.99 24.91
N GLN A 217 1.94 -46.13 23.88
CA GLN A 217 3.25 -46.79 24.00
C GLN A 217 4.38 -45.77 23.85
N ASP A 218 5.22 -45.69 24.87
CA ASP A 218 6.38 -44.79 25.08
C ASP A 218 7.46 -44.90 23.98
N GLN A 219 7.12 -44.52 22.75
CA GLN A 219 8.06 -44.43 21.64
C GLN A 219 7.89 -43.09 20.92
N GLN A 220 8.50 -42.05 21.48
CA GLN A 220 8.53 -40.71 20.88
C GLN A 220 9.06 -40.73 19.43
N GLU A 221 10.02 -41.61 19.15
CA GLU A 221 10.58 -41.80 17.80
C GLU A 221 9.55 -42.38 16.82
N PHE A 222 8.77 -43.38 17.26
CA PHE A 222 7.66 -43.94 16.47
C PHE A 222 6.60 -42.88 16.18
N THR A 223 6.24 -42.08 17.19
CA THR A 223 5.32 -40.95 17.03
C THR A 223 5.82 -39.95 15.98
N ASN A 224 7.11 -39.63 15.97
CA ASN A 224 7.68 -38.69 15.00
C ASN A 224 7.70 -39.27 13.58
N LYS A 225 8.08 -40.54 13.42
CA LYS A 225 8.05 -41.25 12.12
C LYS A 225 6.62 -41.38 11.59
N PHE A 226 5.66 -41.67 12.47
CA PHE A 226 4.25 -41.74 12.10
C PHE A 226 3.70 -40.37 11.65
N LYS A 227 4.03 -39.29 12.37
CA LYS A 227 3.70 -37.92 11.94
C LYS A 227 4.29 -37.62 10.55
N ALA A 228 5.53 -38.01 10.27
CA ALA A 228 6.15 -37.83 8.96
C ALA A 228 5.42 -38.61 7.85
N CYS A 229 5.00 -39.85 8.11
CA CYS A 229 4.18 -40.61 7.16
C CYS A 229 2.82 -39.93 6.89
N LEU A 230 2.16 -39.40 7.93
CA LEU A 230 0.91 -38.63 7.76
C LEU A 230 1.13 -37.33 6.97
N HIS A 231 2.27 -36.66 7.16
CA HIS A 231 2.67 -35.50 6.38
C HIS A 231 2.78 -35.81 4.89
N GLU A 232 3.48 -36.89 4.53
CA GLU A 232 3.66 -37.29 3.13
C GLU A 232 2.34 -37.76 2.48
N ALA A 233 1.50 -38.45 3.25
CA ALA A 233 0.20 -38.96 2.80
C ALA A 233 -0.92 -37.90 2.76
N MET A 234 -0.61 -36.63 3.07
CA MET A 234 -1.61 -35.55 3.17
C MET A 234 -2.45 -35.39 1.90
N ALA A 235 -1.81 -35.50 0.74
CA ALA A 235 -2.45 -35.37 -0.57
C ALA A 235 -3.42 -36.51 -0.90
N ASP A 236 -3.14 -37.73 -0.40
CA ASP A 236 -3.96 -38.92 -0.64
C ASP A 236 -5.12 -39.03 0.37
N ILE A 237 -4.87 -38.60 1.61
CA ILE A 237 -5.85 -38.66 2.70
C ILE A 237 -6.90 -37.56 2.54
N GLN A 238 -6.47 -36.33 2.22
CA GLN A 238 -7.29 -35.11 2.14
C GLN A 238 -8.21 -34.93 3.37
N PRO A 239 -7.66 -34.85 4.59
CA PRO A 239 -8.43 -34.91 5.84
C PRO A 239 -9.37 -33.73 6.06
N PHE A 240 -9.05 -32.57 5.46
CA PHE A 240 -9.80 -31.33 5.58
C PHE A 240 -10.61 -30.99 4.32
N LEU A 241 -10.67 -31.90 3.34
CA LEU A 241 -11.37 -31.70 2.07
C LEU A 241 -10.89 -30.42 1.34
N ASP A 242 -11.84 -29.59 0.90
CA ASP A 242 -11.66 -28.34 0.14
C ASP A 242 -11.30 -27.13 1.00
N ILE A 243 -11.47 -27.21 2.33
CA ILE A 243 -11.30 -26.07 3.24
C ILE A 243 -9.90 -25.41 3.16
N PRO A 244 -8.77 -26.16 3.10
CA PRO A 244 -7.46 -25.55 2.93
C PRO A 244 -7.34 -24.72 1.65
N GLN A 245 -7.93 -25.18 0.54
CA GLN A 245 -7.91 -24.49 -0.74
C GLN A 245 -8.74 -23.19 -0.68
N ASP A 246 -9.93 -23.26 -0.09
CA ASP A 246 -10.81 -22.11 0.12
C ASP A 246 -10.15 -21.01 0.97
N ILE A 247 -9.53 -21.41 2.08
CA ILE A 247 -8.80 -20.49 2.96
C ILE A 247 -7.61 -19.88 2.22
N SER A 248 -6.84 -20.72 1.53
CA SER A 248 -5.69 -20.29 0.74
C SER A 248 -6.09 -19.22 -0.29
N LEU A 249 -7.18 -19.45 -1.03
CA LEU A 249 -7.69 -18.49 -2.00
C LEU A 249 -8.17 -17.20 -1.34
N ALA A 250 -9.01 -17.28 -0.30
CA ALA A 250 -9.60 -16.11 0.35
C ALA A 250 -8.55 -15.22 1.03
N VAL A 251 -7.62 -15.82 1.79
CA VAL A 251 -6.56 -15.10 2.49
C VAL A 251 -5.55 -14.53 1.50
N SER A 252 -5.06 -15.34 0.55
CA SER A 252 -4.06 -14.85 -0.42
C SER A 252 -4.59 -13.71 -1.28
N LYS A 253 -5.84 -13.80 -1.75
CA LYS A 253 -6.45 -12.78 -2.60
C LYS A 253 -6.69 -11.47 -1.86
N SER A 254 -7.20 -11.54 -0.63
CA SER A 254 -7.49 -10.35 0.19
C SER A 254 -6.24 -9.63 0.69
N LEU A 255 -5.21 -10.39 1.11
CA LEU A 255 -3.94 -9.81 1.52
C LEU A 255 -3.15 -9.24 0.33
N GLU A 256 -3.18 -9.88 -0.84
CA GLU A 256 -2.54 -9.33 -2.04
C GLU A 256 -3.22 -8.03 -2.48
N ALA A 257 -4.56 -7.95 -2.45
CA ALA A 257 -5.26 -6.70 -2.76
C ALA A 257 -4.91 -5.58 -1.77
N THR A 258 -4.82 -5.90 -0.48
CA THR A 258 -4.36 -4.96 0.56
C THR A 258 -2.93 -4.50 0.28
N ARG A 259 -2.03 -5.43 -0.01
CA ARG A 259 -0.63 -5.16 -0.32
C ARG A 259 -0.51 -4.21 -1.52
N VAL A 260 -1.18 -4.52 -2.61
CA VAL A 260 -1.17 -3.70 -3.82
C VAL A 260 -1.68 -2.30 -3.52
N LEU A 261 -2.72 -2.16 -2.68
CA LEU A 261 -3.22 -0.86 -2.26
C LEU A 261 -2.17 -0.07 -1.45
N VAL A 262 -1.50 -0.71 -0.50
CA VAL A 262 -0.39 -0.09 0.26
C VAL A 262 0.72 0.35 -0.69
N GLN A 263 1.17 -0.52 -1.59
CA GLN A 263 2.22 -0.21 -2.56
C GLN A 263 1.82 0.92 -3.53
N ALA A 264 0.56 0.94 -3.96
CA ALA A 264 0.06 2.00 -4.82
C ALA A 264 0.12 3.36 -4.11
N LEU A 265 -0.34 3.43 -2.86
CA LEU A 265 -0.31 4.65 -2.05
C LEU A 265 1.13 5.15 -1.83
N THR A 266 2.06 4.27 -1.50
CA THR A 266 3.47 4.67 -1.28
C THR A 266 4.14 5.06 -2.60
N LEU A 267 3.88 4.35 -3.70
CA LEU A 267 4.33 4.75 -5.04
C LEU A 267 3.80 6.13 -5.42
N GLY A 268 2.53 6.44 -5.12
CA GLY A 268 1.95 7.76 -5.33
C GLY A 268 2.72 8.86 -4.60
N LYS A 269 3.16 8.60 -3.36
CA LYS A 269 4.03 9.52 -2.62
C LYS A 269 5.37 9.70 -3.34
N THR A 270 6.01 8.62 -3.79
CA THR A 270 7.30 8.67 -4.49
C THR A 270 7.19 9.45 -5.81
N VAL A 271 6.09 9.27 -6.55
CA VAL A 271 5.82 10.02 -7.78
C VAL A 271 5.72 11.51 -7.46
N LEU A 272 4.91 11.90 -6.47
CA LEU A 272 4.76 13.31 -6.08
C LEU A 272 6.08 13.94 -5.61
N GLU A 273 6.90 13.20 -4.88
CA GLU A 273 8.23 13.65 -4.45
C GLU A 273 9.17 13.88 -5.64
N LYS A 274 9.20 12.94 -6.59
CA LYS A 274 9.99 13.09 -7.81
C LYS A 274 9.49 14.24 -8.67
N THR A 275 8.17 14.36 -8.85
CA THR A 275 7.54 15.46 -9.58
C THR A 275 7.93 16.79 -8.96
N ASP A 276 7.76 16.94 -7.65
CA ASP A 276 8.14 18.16 -6.93
C ASP A 276 9.62 18.54 -7.14
N SER A 277 10.52 17.54 -7.13
CA SER A 277 11.95 17.77 -7.42
C SER A 277 12.24 18.21 -8.86
N VAL A 278 11.48 17.71 -9.84
CA VAL A 278 11.62 18.07 -11.26
C VAL A 278 11.02 19.44 -11.54
N LEU A 279 9.85 19.74 -10.96
CA LEU A 279 9.13 21.01 -11.12
C LEU A 279 9.93 22.21 -10.60
N PHE A 280 10.65 22.04 -9.50
CA PHE A 280 11.29 23.13 -8.76
C PHE A 280 12.80 22.99 -8.59
N GLY A 281 13.42 22.05 -9.33
CA GLY A 281 14.86 21.80 -9.27
C GLY A 281 15.70 23.01 -9.72
N PRO A 282 16.92 23.19 -9.16
CA PRO A 282 17.84 24.25 -9.55
C PRO A 282 18.43 23.95 -10.94
N GLY A 283 17.73 24.34 -12.02
CA GLY A 283 18.21 24.12 -13.37
C GLY A 283 17.19 24.33 -14.49
N THR A 284 15.90 24.34 -14.17
CA THR A 284 14.85 24.59 -15.17
C THR A 284 14.83 26.09 -15.52
N ARG A 285 15.49 26.45 -16.63
CA ARG A 285 15.37 27.76 -17.28
C ARG A 285 14.77 27.56 -18.65
N SER A 286 13.51 27.15 -18.71
CA SER A 286 12.77 27.11 -19.98
C SER A 286 12.27 28.51 -20.35
N PRO A 287 12.11 28.82 -21.64
CA PRO A 287 11.45 30.05 -22.09
C PRO A 287 10.06 30.23 -21.50
N GLN A 288 9.34 29.13 -21.28
CA GLN A 288 8.02 29.13 -20.65
C GLN A 288 8.08 29.46 -19.15
N GLN A 289 9.11 29.01 -18.42
CA GLN A 289 9.27 29.38 -17.02
C GLN A 289 9.56 30.87 -16.86
N GLU A 290 10.31 31.48 -17.79
CA GLU A 290 10.52 32.92 -17.82
C GLU A 290 9.22 33.69 -18.13
N ALA A 291 8.41 33.20 -19.08
CA ALA A 291 7.09 33.75 -19.37
C ALA A 291 6.11 33.63 -18.18
N CYS A 292 6.15 32.49 -17.48
CA CYS A 292 5.41 32.27 -16.23
C CYS A 292 5.82 33.28 -15.15
N ASN A 293 7.12 33.44 -14.91
CA ASN A 293 7.63 34.39 -13.92
C ASN A 293 7.17 35.83 -14.23
N ALA A 294 7.19 36.23 -15.51
CA ALA A 294 6.67 37.53 -15.95
C ALA A 294 5.15 37.65 -15.76
N ALA A 295 4.39 36.59 -16.05
CA ALA A 295 2.94 36.56 -15.83
C ALA A 295 2.58 36.63 -14.33
N MET A 296 3.34 35.96 -13.47
CA MET A 296 3.22 36.01 -12.02
C MET A 296 3.50 37.42 -11.47
N LEU A 297 4.56 38.08 -11.96
CA LEU A 297 4.84 39.48 -11.62
C LEU A 297 3.66 40.39 -12.01
N ARG A 298 3.14 40.22 -13.24
CA ARG A 298 1.99 40.98 -13.76
C ARG A 298 0.72 40.80 -12.93
N MET A 299 0.46 39.58 -12.50
CA MET A 299 -0.72 39.24 -11.72
C MET A 299 -0.62 39.75 -10.28
N THR A 300 0.52 39.53 -9.62
CA THR A 300 0.64 39.71 -8.17
C THR A 300 1.10 41.11 -7.77
N TYR A 301 2.04 41.71 -8.51
CA TYR A 301 2.76 42.92 -8.07
C TYR A 301 2.52 44.14 -8.97
N CYS A 302 2.27 43.96 -10.27
CA CYS A 302 2.09 45.11 -11.16
C CYS A 302 0.92 46.05 -10.79
N PRO A 303 -0.22 45.60 -10.22
CA PRO A 303 -1.22 46.53 -9.72
C PRO A 303 -0.66 47.47 -8.64
N ARG A 304 0.18 46.94 -7.73
CA ARG A 304 0.84 47.74 -6.67
C ARG A 304 1.88 48.69 -7.25
N CYS A 305 2.65 48.24 -8.23
CA CYS A 305 3.62 49.10 -8.93
C CYS A 305 2.96 50.25 -9.71
N LYS A 306 1.70 50.09 -10.13
CA LYS A 306 0.87 51.14 -10.73
C LYS A 306 0.15 52.04 -9.71
N GLY A 307 0.29 51.78 -8.41
CA GLY A 307 -0.35 52.57 -7.35
C GLY A 307 -1.78 52.13 -6.98
N PHE A 308 -2.25 50.98 -7.46
CA PHE A 308 -3.55 50.44 -7.03
C PHE A 308 -3.45 49.91 -5.59
N GLY A 309 -4.29 50.44 -4.71
CA GLY A 309 -4.30 50.11 -3.27
C GLY A 309 -4.71 48.66 -2.97
N ASN A 310 -4.40 48.22 -1.75
CA ASN A 310 -4.38 46.81 -1.29
C ASN A 310 -5.66 45.98 -1.52
N ALA A 311 -6.81 46.63 -1.73
CA ALA A 311 -8.09 45.97 -1.98
C ALA A 311 -8.21 45.37 -3.40
N VAL A 312 -7.35 45.76 -4.34
CA VAL A 312 -7.38 45.23 -5.71
C VAL A 312 -6.67 43.87 -5.76
N MET A 313 -7.42 42.83 -6.10
CA MET A 313 -6.95 41.44 -6.28
C MET A 313 -7.01 41.03 -7.75
N PRO A 314 -6.20 40.05 -8.21
CA PRO A 314 -6.33 39.54 -9.56
C PRO A 314 -7.70 38.91 -9.77
N CYS A 315 -8.28 39.12 -10.96
CA CYS A 315 -9.52 38.47 -11.35
C CYS A 315 -9.35 36.95 -11.32
N ASN A 316 -10.39 36.19 -10.92
CA ASN A 316 -10.31 34.72 -10.82
C ASN A 316 -9.85 34.07 -12.14
N GLY A 317 -10.44 34.47 -13.28
CA GLY A 317 -10.01 33.96 -14.59
C GLY A 317 -8.56 34.30 -14.93
N PHE A 318 -8.05 35.45 -14.49
CA PHE A 318 -6.65 35.81 -14.68
C PHE A 318 -5.73 34.96 -13.78
N CYS A 319 -6.10 34.77 -12.50
CA CYS A 319 -5.44 33.84 -11.55
C CYS A 319 -5.29 32.45 -12.19
N ILE A 320 -6.40 31.85 -12.61
CA ILE A 320 -6.41 30.49 -13.17
C ILE A 320 -5.56 30.38 -14.44
N ASN A 321 -5.65 31.36 -15.35
CA ASN A 321 -4.91 31.30 -16.62
C ASN A 321 -3.39 31.41 -16.41
N VAL A 322 -2.94 32.26 -15.48
CA VAL A 322 -1.51 32.38 -15.13
C VAL A 322 -1.02 31.08 -14.49
N MET A 323 -1.74 30.56 -13.50
CA MET A 323 -1.38 29.31 -12.81
C MET A 323 -1.33 28.12 -13.79
N ARG A 324 -2.33 28.00 -14.67
CA ARG A 324 -2.36 26.95 -15.70
C ARG A 324 -1.16 27.06 -16.61
N GLY A 325 -0.89 28.24 -17.18
CA GLY A 325 0.27 28.45 -18.07
C GLY A 325 1.61 28.10 -17.43
N CYS A 326 1.76 28.35 -16.13
CA CYS A 326 2.94 28.00 -15.34
C CYS A 326 3.09 26.49 -15.09
N LEU A 327 1.99 25.74 -15.05
CA LEU A 327 1.98 24.30 -14.76
C LEU A 327 1.88 23.43 -16.02
N THR A 328 1.47 23.97 -17.16
CA THR A 328 1.21 23.20 -18.38
C THR A 328 2.40 22.35 -18.82
N GLU A 329 3.55 22.95 -19.17
CA GLU A 329 4.74 22.19 -19.60
C GLU A 329 5.19 21.19 -18.51
N PRO A 330 5.41 21.62 -17.25
CA PRO A 330 5.90 20.72 -16.22
C PRO A 330 4.97 19.55 -15.85
N ALA A 331 3.64 19.73 -15.95
CA ALA A 331 2.66 18.74 -15.49
C ALA A 331 2.03 17.94 -16.64
N SER A 332 2.12 18.40 -17.89
CA SER A 332 1.48 17.76 -19.05
C SER A 332 1.92 16.32 -19.29
N GLU A 333 3.19 16.01 -19.02
CA GLU A 333 3.72 14.65 -19.17
C GLU A 333 3.19 13.67 -18.11
N LEU A 334 2.79 14.18 -16.94
CA LEU A 334 2.33 13.37 -15.81
C LEU A 334 0.80 13.24 -15.76
N ASP A 335 0.07 14.23 -16.27
CA ASP A 335 -1.37 14.38 -16.02
C ASP A 335 -2.20 13.14 -16.39
N LEU A 336 -1.95 12.56 -17.56
CA LEU A 336 -2.67 11.38 -18.03
C LEU A 336 -2.37 10.15 -17.16
N ALA A 337 -1.09 9.91 -16.87
CA ALA A 337 -0.66 8.77 -16.07
C ALA A 337 -1.13 8.89 -14.62
N TRP A 338 -1.05 10.10 -14.04
CA TRP A 338 -1.52 10.38 -12.69
C TRP A 338 -3.03 10.22 -12.57
N SER A 339 -3.80 10.74 -13.54
CA SER A 339 -5.26 10.60 -13.55
C SER A 339 -5.68 9.12 -13.62
N GLY A 340 -5.03 8.33 -14.49
CA GLY A 340 -5.27 6.88 -14.56
C GLY A 340 -4.87 6.13 -13.30
N TYR A 341 -3.76 6.52 -12.66
CA TYR A 341 -3.34 6.00 -11.35
C TYR A 341 -4.40 6.29 -10.28
N VAL A 342 -4.88 7.54 -10.16
CA VAL A 342 -5.89 7.91 -9.17
C VAL A 342 -7.17 7.11 -9.35
N GLU A 343 -7.68 7.02 -10.59
CA GLU A 343 -8.90 6.26 -10.88
C GLU A 343 -8.74 4.77 -10.52
N THR A 344 -7.57 4.19 -10.80
CA THR A 344 -7.29 2.79 -10.50
C THR A 344 -7.19 2.54 -9.00
N VAL A 345 -6.53 3.43 -8.25
CA VAL A 345 -6.44 3.36 -6.79
C VAL A 345 -7.81 3.54 -6.15
N GLU A 346 -8.62 4.47 -6.63
CA GLU A 346 -9.99 4.67 -6.13
C GLU A 346 -10.84 3.39 -6.29
N ARG A 347 -10.79 2.76 -7.47
CA ARG A 347 -11.46 1.47 -7.71
C ARG A 347 -10.95 0.37 -6.77
N LEU A 348 -9.64 0.33 -6.53
CA LEU A 348 -9.03 -0.65 -5.63
C LEU A 348 -9.46 -0.43 -4.17
N VAL A 349 -9.52 0.82 -3.71
CA VAL A 349 -10.03 1.17 -2.36
C VAL A 349 -11.46 0.66 -2.18
N VAL A 350 -12.34 0.94 -3.15
CA VAL A 350 -13.73 0.47 -3.11
C VAL A 350 -13.81 -1.06 -3.10
N ALA A 351 -12.93 -1.73 -3.85
CA ALA A 351 -12.90 -3.19 -3.93
C ALA A 351 -12.39 -3.85 -2.63
N VAL A 352 -11.41 -3.24 -1.94
CA VAL A 352 -10.83 -3.74 -0.67
C VAL A 352 -11.71 -3.42 0.54
N ASP A 353 -12.36 -2.25 0.59
CA ASP A 353 -13.24 -1.85 1.70
C ASP A 353 -14.57 -2.63 1.71
N GLY A 354 -15.06 -2.99 0.52
CA GLY A 354 -16.41 -3.44 0.20
C GLY A 354 -17.30 -3.96 1.35
N HIS A 355 -18.33 -3.18 1.71
CA HIS A 355 -19.46 -3.62 2.56
C HIS A 355 -20.20 -4.85 2.02
N ASN A 356 -20.16 -5.08 0.70
CA ASN A 356 -20.80 -6.21 0.00
C ASN A 356 -19.80 -7.24 -0.54
N ASP A 357 -18.48 -7.06 -0.30
CA ASP A 357 -17.33 -7.90 -0.68
C ASP A 357 -17.57 -8.96 -1.79
N PRO A 358 -18.05 -8.58 -2.99
CA PRO A 358 -18.41 -9.56 -4.03
C PRO A 358 -17.16 -10.22 -4.64
N LEU A 359 -16.01 -9.56 -4.52
CA LEU A 359 -14.73 -10.02 -5.02
C LEU A 359 -13.91 -10.77 -3.96
N GLY A 360 -14.34 -10.83 -2.70
CA GLY A 360 -13.59 -11.48 -1.62
C GLY A 360 -12.21 -10.86 -1.39
N LEU A 361 -12.09 -9.53 -1.52
CA LEU A 361 -10.83 -8.80 -1.35
C LEU A 361 -10.69 -8.20 0.06
N ASN A 362 -11.76 -8.21 0.85
CA ASN A 362 -11.73 -7.60 2.17
C ASN A 362 -10.94 -8.49 3.16
N ALA A 363 -9.75 -8.03 3.53
CA ALA A 363 -8.88 -8.73 4.48
C ALA A 363 -9.53 -8.88 5.87
N VAL A 364 -10.43 -7.97 6.26
CA VAL A 364 -11.20 -8.07 7.51
C VAL A 364 -12.00 -9.37 7.53
N ASN A 365 -12.69 -9.70 6.45
CA ASN A 365 -13.50 -10.92 6.38
C ASN A 365 -12.61 -12.17 6.39
N ALA A 366 -11.61 -12.22 5.51
CA ALA A 366 -10.77 -13.41 5.35
C ALA A 366 -9.95 -13.73 6.62
N VAL A 367 -9.28 -12.74 7.21
CA VAL A 367 -8.39 -12.95 8.36
C VAL A 367 -9.17 -13.14 9.66
N LYS A 368 -10.27 -12.41 9.87
CA LYS A 368 -11.08 -12.53 11.10
C LYS A 368 -11.81 -13.87 11.20
N GLN A 369 -12.24 -14.43 10.06
CA GLN A 369 -12.94 -15.71 10.00
C GLN A 369 -11.99 -16.91 9.91
N LEU A 370 -10.67 -16.67 9.86
CA LEU A 370 -9.70 -17.75 9.70
C LEU A 370 -9.77 -18.76 10.84
N GLY A 371 -9.80 -18.31 12.09
CA GLY A 371 -9.92 -19.21 13.25
C GLY A 371 -11.16 -20.10 13.20
N THR A 372 -12.32 -19.54 12.81
CA THR A 372 -13.56 -20.32 12.65
C THR A 372 -13.47 -21.32 11.51
N ARG A 373 -12.88 -20.95 10.36
CA ARG A 373 -12.69 -21.85 9.22
C ARG A 373 -11.70 -22.98 9.54
N ILE A 374 -10.68 -22.71 10.36
CA ILE A 374 -9.78 -23.75 10.92
C ILE A 374 -10.57 -24.71 11.81
N SER A 375 -11.47 -24.21 12.66
CA SER A 375 -12.34 -25.05 13.47
C SER A 375 -13.26 -25.93 12.61
N ASP A 376 -13.85 -25.37 11.54
CA ASP A 376 -14.68 -26.13 10.61
C ASP A 376 -13.89 -27.26 9.95
N ALA A 377 -12.61 -27.02 9.59
CA ALA A 377 -11.73 -28.05 9.07
C ALA A 377 -11.53 -29.19 10.07
N ILE A 378 -11.22 -28.86 11.33
CA ILE A 378 -11.06 -29.87 12.38
C ILE A 378 -12.36 -30.65 12.56
N LEU A 379 -13.50 -29.97 12.67
CA LEU A 379 -14.80 -30.61 12.86
C LEU A 379 -15.15 -31.55 11.70
N ARG A 380 -14.92 -31.15 10.47
CA ARG A 380 -15.11 -31.98 9.26
C ARG A 380 -14.22 -33.22 9.26
N SER A 381 -12.99 -33.11 9.75
CA SER A 381 -12.12 -34.27 9.93
C SER A 381 -12.64 -35.21 11.01
N LEU A 382 -13.18 -34.67 12.11
CA LEU A 382 -13.78 -35.49 13.18
C LEU A 382 -15.02 -36.25 12.69
N GLU A 383 -15.90 -35.59 11.95
CA GLU A 383 -17.08 -36.22 11.33
C GLU A 383 -16.69 -37.39 10.40
N ASN A 384 -15.56 -37.26 9.69
CA ASN A 384 -15.03 -38.30 8.81
C ASN A 384 -14.04 -39.25 9.51
N GLY A 385 -13.91 -39.20 10.83
CA GLY A 385 -12.90 -39.90 11.62
C GLY A 385 -12.74 -41.39 11.26
N PRO A 386 -13.81 -42.21 11.25
CA PRO A 386 -13.70 -43.64 10.92
C PRO A 386 -13.10 -43.90 9.53
N ARG A 387 -13.48 -43.11 8.52
CA ARG A 387 -12.93 -43.22 7.16
C ARG A 387 -11.46 -42.79 7.11
N LEU A 388 -11.08 -41.78 7.90
CA LEU A 388 -9.69 -41.34 7.98
C LEU A 388 -8.81 -42.41 8.63
N VAL A 389 -9.28 -43.09 9.67
CA VAL A 389 -8.58 -44.23 10.29
C VAL A 389 -8.39 -45.37 9.28
N GLU A 390 -9.41 -45.68 8.48
CA GLU A 390 -9.32 -46.69 7.42
C GLU A 390 -8.28 -46.31 6.36
N LYS A 391 -8.33 -45.08 5.82
CA LYS A 391 -7.35 -44.56 4.86
C LYS A 391 -5.92 -44.59 5.41
N VAL A 392 -5.72 -44.14 6.64
CA VAL A 392 -4.40 -44.14 7.29
C VAL A 392 -3.90 -45.57 7.50
N SER A 393 -4.78 -46.49 7.89
CA SER A 393 -4.43 -47.92 8.05
C SER A 393 -4.12 -48.63 6.73
N ALA A 394 -4.69 -48.17 5.62
CA ALA A 394 -4.38 -48.69 4.28
C ALA A 394 -3.00 -48.20 3.80
N ILE A 395 -2.61 -46.99 4.19
CA ILE A 395 -1.34 -46.35 3.81
C ILE A 395 -0.18 -46.77 4.74
N SER A 396 -0.49 -47.09 5.99
CA SER A 396 0.43 -47.61 7.00
C SER A 396 0.15 -49.11 7.19
N PRO A 397 0.82 -50.01 6.44
CA PRO A 397 0.50 -51.43 6.49
C PRO A 397 0.68 -51.96 7.90
N ARG A 398 -0.28 -52.81 8.30
CA ARG A 398 -0.34 -53.53 9.57
C ARG A 398 0.91 -54.40 9.77
N GLY A 399 1.94 -53.79 10.32
CA GLY A 399 3.16 -54.44 10.74
C GLY A 399 3.91 -53.49 11.66
N LEU A 400 3.69 -53.63 12.97
CA LEU A 400 4.65 -53.14 13.96
C LEU A 400 6.06 -53.54 13.49
N PHE A 401 7.01 -52.61 13.57
CA PHE A 401 8.45 -52.77 13.29
C PHE A 401 8.98 -52.55 11.86
N SER A 402 8.35 -51.71 11.03
CA SER A 402 9.11 -51.07 9.93
C SER A 402 8.75 -49.59 9.76
N PRO A 403 9.73 -48.66 9.77
CA PRO A 403 9.49 -47.22 9.70
C PRO A 403 9.15 -46.72 8.30
N ILE A 404 8.67 -47.59 7.41
CA ILE A 404 8.58 -47.30 5.98
C ILE A 404 7.10 -47.23 5.59
N CYS A 405 6.60 -46.00 5.45
CA CYS A 405 5.29 -45.70 4.85
C CYS A 405 5.30 -46.31 3.43
N THR A 406 4.25 -47.03 3.02
CA THR A 406 4.22 -47.64 1.66
C THR A 406 4.22 -46.57 0.57
N VAL A 407 3.71 -45.37 0.90
CA VAL A 407 3.83 -44.16 0.07
C VAL A 407 5.29 -43.71 -0.12
N CYS A 408 6.18 -43.91 0.87
CA CYS A 408 7.61 -43.64 0.73
C CYS A 408 8.28 -44.56 -0.30
N MET A 409 7.87 -45.84 -0.37
CA MET A 409 8.44 -46.79 -1.34
C MET A 409 8.03 -46.49 -2.78
N CYS A 410 6.77 -46.07 -3.00
CA CYS A 410 6.27 -45.80 -4.35
C CYS A 410 6.87 -44.52 -4.97
N ARG A 411 7.17 -43.47 -4.19
CA ARG A 411 7.81 -42.25 -4.72
C ARG A 411 9.33 -42.32 -4.84
N SER A 412 9.98 -43.28 -4.17
CA SER A 412 11.45 -43.39 -4.13
C SER A 412 12.04 -44.45 -5.08
N GLY A 413 11.22 -45.13 -5.90
CA GLY A 413 11.69 -46.03 -6.96
C GLY A 413 12.47 -47.27 -6.49
N ARG A 414 12.36 -47.68 -5.22
CA ARG A 414 13.05 -48.88 -4.69
C ARG A 414 12.05 -49.97 -4.35
N TYR A 415 11.94 -50.96 -5.22
CA TYR A 415 11.23 -52.22 -4.96
C TYR A 415 12.21 -53.19 -4.29
N PRO A 416 11.89 -53.84 -3.16
CA PRO A 416 12.65 -55.00 -2.70
C PRO A 416 12.23 -56.22 -3.53
N ASP A 417 13.19 -56.81 -4.24
CA ASP A 417 13.04 -58.07 -4.96
C ASP A 417 12.61 -59.17 -3.98
N SER A 418 11.40 -59.69 -4.16
CA SER A 418 10.79 -60.66 -3.28
C SER A 418 10.87 -62.04 -3.94
N ARG A 419 12.07 -62.66 -3.95
CA ARG A 419 12.19 -64.12 -4.08
C ARG A 419 12.38 -64.73 -2.70
N ILE A 420 11.28 -65.16 -2.13
CA ILE A 420 11.26 -66.14 -1.04
C ILE A 420 11.42 -67.51 -1.73
N ASP A 421 12.61 -68.11 -1.65
CA ASP A 421 12.81 -69.51 -2.03
C ASP A 421 12.57 -70.40 -0.80
N LEU A 422 11.42 -71.08 -0.81
CA LEU A 422 11.06 -72.14 0.12
C LEU A 422 11.54 -73.47 -0.43
N THR A 423 12.77 -73.89 -0.11
CA THR A 423 13.11 -75.32 -0.04
C THR A 423 14.23 -75.56 0.96
N GLY A 424 13.91 -76.24 2.06
CA GLY A 424 14.91 -76.82 2.94
C GLY A 424 15.61 -78.02 2.30
N LYS A 425 16.90 -78.16 2.58
CA LYS A 425 17.55 -79.46 2.74
C LYS A 425 18.86 -79.30 3.49
N ASP A 426 18.98 -80.07 4.56
CA ASP A 426 20.19 -80.33 5.32
C ASP A 426 21.37 -80.72 4.41
N SER A 427 22.58 -80.30 4.78
CA SER A 427 23.76 -81.16 4.90
C SER A 427 24.97 -80.36 5.39
N SER A 428 25.55 -80.86 6.48
CA SER A 428 26.91 -80.62 6.96
C SER A 428 27.95 -80.63 5.83
N ASN A 429 29.00 -79.83 5.91
CA ASN A 429 30.34 -80.31 6.33
C ASN A 429 31.42 -79.21 6.24
N SER A 430 32.41 -79.40 7.11
CA SER A 430 33.73 -78.77 7.25
C SER A 430 34.52 -78.44 5.97
N GLY A 431 35.40 -77.43 6.05
CA GLY A 431 36.54 -77.30 5.16
C GLY A 431 37.35 -76.02 5.32
N GLN A 432 38.47 -76.11 6.03
CA GLN A 432 39.56 -75.13 6.09
C GLN A 432 40.27 -74.97 4.73
N HIS A 433 40.69 -73.74 4.37
CA HIS A 433 42.03 -73.34 3.89
C HIS A 433 41.95 -71.91 3.30
N VAL A 434 42.59 -70.92 3.91
CA VAL A 434 43.99 -70.45 3.80
C VAL A 434 44.17 -69.31 2.79
N ASP A 435 44.60 -68.19 3.37
CA ASP A 435 45.47 -67.11 2.90
C ASP A 435 45.72 -66.93 1.39
N SER A 436 45.57 -65.69 0.94
CA SER A 436 46.69 -64.74 0.83
C SER A 436 46.34 -63.57 -0.08
N HIS A 437 46.74 -62.36 0.36
CA HIS A 437 47.35 -61.26 -0.43
C HIS A 437 46.73 -60.84 -1.77
N ALA A 438 46.71 -59.59 -2.20
CA ALA A 438 47.12 -58.28 -1.70
C ALA A 438 46.73 -57.26 -2.79
N ASP A 439 46.88 -55.99 -2.44
CA ASP A 439 47.06 -54.82 -3.33
C ASP A 439 45.80 -54.27 -4.02
N LEU A 440 45.26 -53.15 -3.52
CA LEU A 440 45.68 -51.76 -3.85
C LEU A 440 45.46 -51.44 -5.33
N TYR A 441 44.32 -50.81 -5.63
CA TYR A 441 44.26 -49.45 -6.18
C TYR A 441 42.91 -48.80 -5.85
#